data_AF-A0A8D2DEV6-F1
#
_entry.id   AF-A0A8D2DEV6-F1
#
_cell.length_a   1.000
_cell.length_b   1.000
_cell.length_c   1.000
_cell.angle_alpha   90.00
_cell.angle_beta   90.00
_cell.angle_gamma   90.00
#
_symmetry.space_group_name_H-M   'P 1'
#
loop_
_entity.id
_entity.type
_entity.pdbx_description
1 polymer ?
#
loop_
_entity_poly.entity_id
_entity_poly.type
_entity_poly.pdbx_seq_one_letter_code
_entity_poly.pdbx_strand_id
1 'polypeptide(L)'
;MSLVIRNLQRAVPVRRVPLRRRMEVVRDVLGVQKFDLGIVCVDNRSIQHINRIYRKRNVPTDVLSFPFHEVTATHGLCHLLGFTHSSETEWQEMYRQEQQVLEELMRRTGTRLQPLSRGLFCSGS
;
A
#
# COMPACT_ATOMS: atom_id res chain seq x y z
N MET A 1 8.38 4.02 -12.65
CA MET A 1 7.41 3.48 -11.66
C MET A 1 6.19 2.89 -12.36
N SER A 2 5.69 1.79 -11.83
CA SER A 2 4.65 0.95 -12.40
C SER A 2 3.26 1.60 -12.33
N LEU A 3 2.45 1.30 -13.35
CA LEU A 3 1.02 1.60 -13.38
C LEU A 3 0.29 0.28 -13.59
N VAL A 4 -0.48 -0.14 -12.59
CA VAL A 4 -1.27 -1.36 -12.63
C VAL A 4 -2.74 -0.99 -12.71
N ILE A 5 -3.45 -1.54 -13.70
CA ILE A 5 -4.89 -1.33 -13.87
C ILE A 5 -5.56 -2.70 -13.91
N ARG A 6 -6.40 -2.97 -12.92
CA ARG A 6 -7.24 -4.19 -12.87
C ARG A 6 -8.70 -3.80 -12.92
N ASN A 7 -9.49 -4.58 -13.65
CA ASN A 7 -10.94 -4.47 -13.65
C ASN A 7 -11.51 -5.78 -13.10
N LEU A 8 -12.10 -5.72 -11.91
CA LEU A 8 -12.74 -6.86 -11.24
C LEU A 8 -14.26 -6.84 -11.37
N GLN A 9 -14.85 -5.71 -11.75
CA GLN A 9 -16.27 -5.59 -12.03
C GLN A 9 -16.62 -5.91 -13.48
N ARG A 10 -17.91 -6.22 -13.71
CA ARG A 10 -18.46 -6.55 -15.04
C ARG A 10 -19.63 -5.65 -15.48
N ALA A 11 -20.04 -4.70 -14.64
CA ALA A 11 -21.14 -3.79 -14.90
C ALA A 11 -20.84 -2.79 -16.03
N VAL A 12 -19.60 -2.29 -16.11
CA VAL A 12 -19.18 -1.27 -17.08
C VAL A 12 -17.94 -1.73 -17.85
N PRO A 13 -17.92 -1.67 -19.20
CA PRO A 13 -16.72 -1.95 -19.98
C PRO A 13 -15.60 -0.96 -19.69
N VAL A 14 -14.44 -1.45 -19.22
CA VAL A 14 -13.24 -0.63 -18.99
C VAL A 14 -12.22 -0.86 -20.10
N ARG A 15 -12.04 0.14 -20.97
CA ARG A 15 -11.00 0.13 -22.02
C ARG A 15 -9.63 0.41 -21.40
N ARG A 16 -8.90 -0.66 -21.04
CA ARG A 16 -7.63 -0.59 -20.30
C ARG A 16 -6.53 0.20 -21.02
N VAL A 17 -6.38 0.03 -22.33
CA VAL A 17 -5.31 0.71 -23.10
C VAL A 17 -5.50 2.23 -23.14
N PRO A 18 -6.68 2.77 -23.53
CA PRO A 18 -6.94 4.21 -23.42
C PRO A 18 -6.84 4.75 -21.99
N LEU A 19 -7.34 4.00 -21.00
CA LEU A 19 -7.27 4.40 -19.60
C LEU A 19 -5.81 4.54 -19.13
N ARG A 20 -4.95 3.55 -19.46
CA ARG A 20 -3.52 3.59 -19.17
C ARG A 20 -2.86 4.86 -19.72
N ARG A 21 -3.04 5.14 -21.01
CA ARG A 21 -2.46 6.35 -21.65
C ARG A 21 -2.91 7.64 -20.97
N ARG A 22 -4.21 7.75 -20.66
CA ARG A 22 -4.74 8.94 -19.96
C ARG A 22 -4.14 9.09 -18.56
N MET A 23 -4.01 7.99 -17.81
CA MET A 23 -3.41 8.02 -16.48
C MET A 23 -1.92 8.34 -16.52
N GLU A 24 -1.19 7.90 -17.55
CA GLU A 24 0.21 8.29 -17.76
C GLU A 24 0.35 9.81 -17.97
N VAL A 25 -0.51 10.41 -18.81
CA VAL A 25 -0.55 11.88 -19.00
C VAL A 25 -0.87 12.59 -17.69
N VAL A 26 -1.86 12.12 -16.93
CA VAL A 26 -2.20 12.73 -15.62
C VAL A 26 -1.02 12.66 -14.65
N ARG A 27 -0.29 11.54 -14.60
CA ARG A 27 0.90 11.41 -13.74
C ARG A 27 2.02 12.34 -14.17
N ASP A 28 2.19 12.55 -15.47
CA ASP A 28 3.18 13.47 -16.03
C ASP A 28 2.89 14.92 -15.62
N VAL A 29 1.66 15.39 -15.86
CA VAL A 29 1.20 16.73 -15.50
C VAL A 29 1.31 17.00 -14.00
N LEU A 30 1.01 16.01 -13.17
CA LEU A 30 1.08 16.14 -11.70
C LEU A 30 2.50 15.97 -11.14
N GLY A 31 3.49 15.60 -11.95
CA GLY A 31 4.87 15.36 -11.49
C GLY A 31 5.03 14.12 -10.59
N VAL A 32 4.03 13.22 -10.53
CA VAL A 32 4.01 12.03 -9.66
C VAL A 32 4.49 10.77 -10.37
N GLN A 33 5.35 10.94 -11.38
CA GLN A 33 5.90 9.86 -12.20
C GLN A 33 6.80 8.91 -11.40
N LYS A 34 7.26 9.37 -10.22
CA LYS A 34 8.11 8.62 -9.29
C LYS A 34 7.35 7.78 -8.27
N PHE A 35 6.04 7.58 -8.41
CA PHE A 35 5.26 6.70 -7.52
C PHE A 35 4.58 5.56 -8.27
N ASP A 36 4.51 4.38 -7.66
CA ASP A 36 3.72 3.27 -8.16
C ASP A 36 2.22 3.57 -7.95
N LEU A 37 1.42 3.35 -8.99
CA LEU A 37 -0.03 3.60 -8.94
C LEU A 37 -0.81 2.33 -9.32
N GLY A 38 -1.63 1.86 -8.38
CA GLY A 38 -2.59 0.79 -8.59
C GLY A 38 -4.02 1.32 -8.70
N ILE A 39 -4.68 1.02 -9.81
CA ILE A 39 -6.11 1.32 -10.02
C ILE A 39 -6.85 -0.01 -10.14
N VAL A 40 -7.82 -0.24 -9.25
CA VAL A 40 -8.66 -1.45 -9.26
C VAL A 40 -10.12 -1.03 -9.35
N CYS A 41 -10.76 -1.33 -10.47
CA CYS A 41 -12.19 -1.10 -10.64
C CYS A 41 -12.97 -2.28 -10.04
N VAL A 42 -13.91 -1.98 -9.15
CA VAL A 42 -14.74 -2.96 -8.43
C VAL A 42 -16.21 -2.55 -8.50
N ASP A 43 -17.11 -3.45 -8.09
CA ASP A 43 -18.55 -3.16 -8.02
C ASP A 43 -18.96 -2.56 -6.66
N ASN A 44 -20.21 -2.10 -6.57
CA ASN A 44 -20.77 -1.47 -5.37
C ASN A 44 -20.71 -2.36 -4.13
N ARG A 45 -20.95 -3.66 -4.29
CA ARG A 45 -20.91 -4.62 -3.17
C ARG A 45 -19.49 -4.75 -2.64
N SER A 46 -18.53 -4.86 -3.54
CA SER A 46 -17.11 -4.99 -3.23
C SER A 46 -16.56 -3.72 -2.58
N ILE A 47 -16.85 -2.54 -3.13
CA ILE A 47 -16.35 -1.28 -2.54
C ILE A 47 -16.98 -0.99 -1.19
N GLN A 48 -18.27 -1.32 -0.97
CA GLN A 48 -18.91 -1.22 0.34
C GLN A 48 -18.23 -2.15 1.36
N HIS A 49 -17.92 -3.39 0.96
CA HIS A 49 -17.22 -4.34 1.82
C HIS A 49 -15.84 -3.82 2.23
N ILE A 50 -15.07 -3.31 1.28
CA ILE A 50 -13.75 -2.71 1.54
C ILE A 50 -13.88 -1.47 2.43
N ASN A 51 -14.86 -0.58 2.16
CA ASN A 51 -15.10 0.63 2.96
C ASN A 51 -15.44 0.29 4.42
N ARG A 52 -16.22 -0.77 4.63
CA ARG A 52 -16.54 -1.29 5.96
C ARG A 52 -15.30 -1.78 6.70
N ILE A 53 -14.44 -2.54 6.04
CA ILE A 53 -13.22 -3.11 6.67
C ILE A 53 -12.25 -2.01 7.07
N TYR A 54 -11.89 -1.14 6.11
CA TYR A 54 -10.76 -0.22 6.24
C TYR A 54 -11.15 1.18 6.74
N ARG A 55 -12.39 1.63 6.54
CA ARG A 55 -12.87 2.96 6.96
C ARG A 55 -14.01 2.89 7.98
N LYS A 56 -14.44 1.68 8.38
CA LYS A 56 -15.57 1.43 9.29
C LYS A 56 -16.89 2.06 8.81
N ARG A 57 -17.03 2.27 7.49
CA ARG A 57 -18.25 2.82 6.86
C ARG A 57 -18.93 1.75 6.03
N ASN A 58 -20.11 1.30 6.45
CA ASN A 58 -20.89 0.27 5.75
C ASN A 58 -21.76 0.84 4.62
N VAL A 59 -21.20 1.72 3.80
CA VAL A 59 -21.85 2.32 2.64
C VAL A 59 -20.90 2.27 1.44
N PRO A 60 -21.40 2.12 0.20
CA PRO A 60 -20.55 2.27 -0.98
C PRO A 60 -20.00 3.69 -1.09
N THR A 61 -18.94 3.86 -1.86
CA THR A 61 -18.33 5.15 -2.20
C THR A 61 -17.75 5.04 -3.61
N ASP A 62 -17.51 6.16 -4.28
CA ASP A 62 -17.00 6.14 -5.66
C ASP A 62 -15.52 5.75 -5.72
N VAL A 63 -14.74 6.20 -4.74
CA VAL A 63 -13.29 5.96 -4.66
C VAL A 63 -12.87 5.62 -3.24
N LEU A 64 -11.96 4.65 -3.12
CA LEU A 64 -11.17 4.40 -1.93
C LEU A 64 -9.68 4.48 -2.30
N SER A 65 -8.98 5.39 -1.63
CA SER A 65 -7.53 5.53 -1.76
C SER A 65 -6.83 4.88 -0.58
N PHE A 66 -5.82 4.08 -0.87
CA PHE A 66 -4.93 3.46 0.11
C PHE A 66 -3.51 3.95 -0.16
N PRO A 67 -2.80 4.48 0.85
CA PRO A 67 -1.38 4.73 0.68
C PRO A 67 -0.70 3.39 0.45
N PHE A 68 -0.04 3.22 -0.70
CA PHE A 68 0.85 2.09 -0.91
C PHE A 68 2.12 2.38 -0.11
N HIS A 69 2.13 1.94 1.14
CA HIS A 69 3.25 2.18 2.03
C HIS A 69 4.15 0.95 1.96
N GLU A 70 5.31 1.10 1.32
CA GLU A 70 6.35 0.06 1.22
C GLU A 70 6.66 -0.54 2.61
N VAL A 71 6.56 0.30 3.64
CA VAL A 71 6.69 -0.10 5.05
C VAL A 71 5.55 -1.01 5.54
N THR A 72 4.30 -0.78 5.12
CA THR A 72 3.18 -1.69 5.47
C THR A 72 3.30 -3.03 4.75
N ALA A 73 3.81 -3.03 3.52
CA ALA A 73 4.08 -4.27 2.80
C ALA A 73 5.22 -5.07 3.48
N THR A 74 6.32 -4.41 3.83
CA THR A 74 7.43 -5.03 4.59
C THR A 74 6.93 -5.59 5.93
N HIS A 75 6.18 -4.80 6.70
CA HIS A 75 5.58 -5.24 7.96
C HIS A 75 4.66 -6.45 7.79
N GLY A 76 3.78 -6.43 6.78
CA GLY A 76 2.89 -7.54 6.47
C GLY A 76 3.63 -8.81 6.05
N LEU A 77 4.71 -8.68 5.28
CA LEU A 77 5.57 -9.81 4.91
C LEU A 77 6.29 -10.39 6.12
N CYS A 78 6.77 -9.56 7.05
CA CYS A 78 7.36 -10.03 8.30
C CYS A 78 6.37 -10.92 9.08
N HIS A 79 5.11 -10.52 9.22
CA HIS A 79 4.09 -11.37 9.85
C HIS A 79 3.88 -12.70 9.11
N LEU A 80 3.87 -12.70 7.78
CA LEU A 80 3.73 -13.92 6.98
C LEU A 80 4.94 -14.87 7.11
N LEU A 81 6.12 -14.33 7.41
CA LEU A 81 7.34 -15.09 7.67
C LEU A 81 7.44 -15.57 9.14
N GLY A 82 6.43 -15.27 9.97
CA GLY A 82 6.34 -15.72 11.35
C GLY A 82 6.94 -14.76 12.38
N PHE A 83 7.35 -13.56 11.98
CA PHE A 83 7.77 -12.52 12.93
C PHE A 83 6.55 -11.93 13.64
N THR A 84 6.62 -11.82 14.96
CA THR A 84 5.62 -11.15 15.81
C THR A 84 6.26 -9.96 16.51
N HIS A 85 5.47 -9.17 17.23
CA HIS A 85 5.97 -8.02 17.99
C HIS A 85 5.20 -7.85 19.32
N SER A 86 4.81 -8.97 19.95
CA SER A 86 4.07 -8.98 21.21
C SER A 86 4.95 -8.79 22.44
N SER A 87 6.24 -9.08 22.32
CA SER A 87 7.27 -8.84 23.34
C SER A 87 8.39 -7.95 22.78
N GLU A 88 9.19 -7.35 23.66
CA GLU A 88 10.34 -6.52 23.28
C GLU A 88 11.34 -7.31 22.41
N THR A 89 11.61 -8.57 22.76
CA THR A 89 12.54 -9.44 22.02
C THR A 89 12.03 -9.72 20.61
N GLU A 90 10.76 -10.07 20.48
CA GLU A 90 10.12 -10.30 19.18
C GLU A 90 10.09 -9.01 18.34
N TRP A 91 9.76 -7.89 18.96
CA TRP A 91 9.75 -6.59 18.30
C TRP A 91 11.14 -6.20 17.80
N GLN A 92 12.21 -6.41 18.58
CA GLN A 92 13.58 -6.12 18.14
C GLN A 92 13.99 -6.95 16.91
N GLU A 93 13.59 -8.23 16.88
CA GLU A 93 13.84 -9.11 15.73
C GLU A 93 13.08 -8.63 14.49
N MET A 94 11.79 -8.36 14.64
CA MET A 94 10.94 -7.88 13.54
C MET A 94 11.41 -6.50 13.05
N TYR A 95 11.74 -5.58 13.95
CA TYR A 95 12.27 -4.25 13.63
C TYR A 95 13.58 -4.33 12.86
N ARG A 96 14.49 -5.24 13.23
CA ARG A 96 15.75 -5.47 12.51
C ARG A 96 15.50 -5.93 11.08
N GLN A 97 14.54 -6.84 10.88
CA GLN A 97 14.15 -7.31 9.54
C GLN A 97 13.50 -6.19 8.72
N GLU A 98 12.59 -5.43 9.32
CA GLU A 98 11.98 -4.27 8.65
C GLU A 98 13.03 -3.24 8.22
N GLN A 99 14.00 -2.92 9.09
CA GLN A 99 15.10 -2.02 8.77
C GLN A 99 15.93 -2.53 7.58
N GLN A 100 16.38 -3.78 7.61
CA GLN A 100 17.19 -4.37 6.54
C GLN A 100 16.47 -4.31 5.19
N VAL A 101 15.20 -4.70 5.15
CA VAL A 101 14.42 -4.70 3.89
C VAL A 101 14.16 -3.28 3.40
N LEU A 102 13.85 -2.34 4.30
CA LEU A 102 13.58 -0.96 3.92
C LEU A 102 14.84 -0.22 3.48
N GLU A 103 15.98 -0.41 4.14
CA GLU A 103 17.28 0.12 3.68
C GLU A 103 17.65 -0.41 2.30
N GLU A 104 17.46 -1.71 2.08
CA GLU A 104 17.69 -2.34 0.78
C GLU A 104 16.77 -1.75 -0.30
N LEU A 105 15.49 -1.58 0.00
CA LEU A 105 14.52 -0.93 -0.89
C LEU A 105 14.93 0.52 -1.19
N MET A 106 15.21 1.32 -0.17
CA MET A 106 15.62 2.73 -0.30
C MET A 106 16.83 2.88 -1.23
N ARG A 107 17.83 2.00 -1.10
CA ARG A 107 19.01 2.03 -1.95
C ARG A 107 18.71 1.65 -3.41
N ARG A 108 17.71 0.80 -3.68
CA ARG A 108 17.31 0.42 -5.05
C ARG A 108 16.35 1.39 -5.71
N THR A 109 15.44 1.99 -4.95
CA THR A 109 14.35 2.82 -5.49
C THR A 109 14.57 4.32 -5.29
N GLY A 110 15.50 4.71 -4.41
CA GLY A 110 15.72 6.11 -4.02
C GLY A 110 14.60 6.68 -3.16
N THR A 111 13.71 5.86 -2.60
CA THR A 111 12.64 6.30 -1.69
C THR A 111 13.21 6.58 -0.28
N ARG A 112 12.48 7.34 0.54
CA ARG A 112 12.83 7.58 1.95
C ARG A 112 11.78 6.92 2.83
N LEU A 113 12.16 5.82 3.48
CA LEU A 113 11.28 4.97 4.27
C LEU A 113 11.78 4.83 5.70
N GLN A 114 10.87 4.48 6.61
CA GLN A 114 11.19 4.13 8.00
C GLN A 114 10.23 3.02 8.46
N PRO A 115 10.67 2.04 9.27
CA PRO A 115 9.80 0.99 9.79
C PRO A 115 8.54 1.50 10.50
N LEU A 116 7.43 0.77 10.36
CA LEU A 116 6.19 1.06 11.07
C LEU A 116 6.33 0.77 12.57
N SER A 117 7.20 -0.18 12.89
CA SER A 117 7.52 -0.58 14.25
C SER A 117 8.35 0.45 15.02
N ARG A 118 8.86 1.51 14.36
CA ARG A 118 9.68 2.55 14.97
C ARG A 118 8.94 3.25 16.12
N GLY A 119 9.51 3.17 17.33
CA GLY A 119 9.01 3.87 18.51
C GLY A 119 7.87 3.19 19.26
N LEU A 120 7.44 1.97 18.86
CA LEU A 120 6.35 1.25 19.54
C LEU A 120 6.69 0.78 20.96
N PHE A 121 7.97 0.70 21.33
CA PHE A 121 8.43 0.41 22.69
C PHE A 121 9.11 1.62 23.39
N CYS A 122 9.23 2.77 22.71
CA CYS A 122 9.75 4.01 23.30
C CYS A 122 8.62 4.94 23.77
N SER A 123 7.76 4.46 24.67
CA SER A 123 6.84 5.30 25.44
C SER A 123 6.78 4.80 26.87
N GLY A 124 7.95 4.82 27.52
CA GLY A 124 8.16 4.36 28.89
C GLY A 124 9.48 4.91 29.42
N SER A 125 9.62 6.24 29.45
CA SER A 125 10.62 6.96 30.24
C SER A 125 10.07 8.35 30.54
#